data_AF-A0A9D6JGD2-F1
#
_entry.id   AF-A0A9D6JGD2-F1
#
_cell.length_a   1.000
_cell.length_b   1.000
_cell.length_c   1.000
_cell.angle_alpha   90.00
_cell.angle_beta   90.00
_cell.angle_gamma   90.00
#
_symmetry.space_group_name_H-M   'P 1'
#
loop_
_entity.id
_entity.type
_entity.pdbx_description
1 polymer ?
#
loop_
_entity_poly.entity_id
_entity_poly.type
_entity_poly.pdbx_seq_one_letter_code
_entity_poly.pdbx_strand_id
1 'polypeptide(L)'
;ARLTKVQATKMAQMAHQGMVRTIAPVHTTLDGDLVIALATGQVEADLNAVGLAAADAVAEAILRAIKGARSLGGLPAWVDIQEELTP
;
A
#
# COMPACT_ATOMS: atom_id res chain seq x y z
N ALA A 1 -2.48 -0.84 18.06
CA ALA A 1 -2.87 -2.23 18.38
C ALA A 1 -1.75 -2.93 19.14
N ARG A 2 -2.09 -3.77 20.13
CA ARG A 2 -1.18 -4.70 20.78
C ARG A 2 -1.17 -5.97 19.94
N LEU A 3 -0.08 -6.18 19.22
CA LEU A 3 0.10 -7.34 18.34
C LEU A 3 1.35 -8.08 18.79
N THR A 4 1.24 -9.40 18.90
CA THR A 4 2.41 -10.27 18.94
C THR A 4 3.17 -10.21 17.62
N LYS A 5 4.43 -10.67 17.60
CA LYS A 5 5.23 -10.76 16.37
C LYS A 5 4.51 -11.53 15.25
N VAL A 6 3.86 -12.65 15.60
CA VAL A 6 3.12 -13.48 14.65
C VAL A 6 1.90 -12.74 14.09
N GLN A 7 1.15 -12.05 14.94
CA GLN A 7 0.01 -11.23 14.50
C GLN A 7 0.45 -10.06 13.62
N ALA A 8 1.57 -9.39 13.94
CA ALA A 8 2.12 -8.33 13.11
C ALA A 8 2.56 -8.85 11.73
N THR A 9 3.24 -10.00 11.66
CA THR A 9 3.56 -10.66 10.39
C THR A 9 2.30 -10.99 9.59
N LYS A 10 1.25 -11.50 10.26
CA LYS A 10 0.00 -11.82 9.57
C LYS A 10 -0.72 -10.57 9.05
N MET A 11 -0.72 -9.48 9.83
CA MET A 11 -1.26 -8.19 9.41
C MET A 11 -0.51 -7.65 8.19
N ALA A 12 0.83 -7.74 8.16
CA ALA A 12 1.64 -7.35 7.01
C ALA A 12 1.26 -8.16 5.75
N GLN A 13 1.11 -9.48 5.88
CA GLN A 13 0.63 -10.32 4.77
C GLN A 13 -0.76 -9.93 4.27
N MET A 14 -1.67 -9.53 5.16
CA MET A 14 -3.00 -9.05 4.75
C MET A 14 -2.91 -7.71 4.02
N ALA A 15 -2.00 -6.84 4.44
CA ALA A 15 -1.82 -5.53 3.83
C ALA A 15 -1.34 -5.58 2.37
N HIS A 16 -0.69 -6.67 1.93
CA HIS A 16 -0.40 -6.91 0.50
C HIS A 16 -1.65 -6.90 -0.39
N GLN A 17 -2.85 -7.18 0.15
CA GLN A 17 -4.09 -7.07 -0.62
C GLN A 17 -4.36 -5.64 -1.09
N GLY A 18 -3.82 -4.64 -0.40
CA GLY A 18 -3.85 -3.26 -0.88
C GLY A 18 -3.11 -3.10 -2.21
N MET A 19 -1.93 -3.73 -2.34
CA MET A 19 -1.13 -3.72 -3.56
C MET A 19 -1.87 -4.39 -4.72
N VAL A 20 -2.47 -5.57 -4.48
CA VAL A 20 -3.26 -6.32 -5.47
C VAL A 20 -4.43 -5.49 -6.01
N ARG A 21 -5.04 -4.65 -5.18
CA ARG A 21 -6.16 -3.80 -5.61
C ARG A 21 -5.75 -2.61 -6.47
N THR A 22 -4.48 -2.20 -6.43
CA THR A 22 -4.01 -0.94 -7.04
C THR A 22 -2.89 -1.11 -8.06
N ILE A 23 -2.29 -2.29 -8.17
CA ILE A 23 -1.17 -2.58 -9.08
C ILE A 23 -1.50 -3.84 -9.87
N ALA A 24 -1.34 -3.79 -11.20
CA ALA A 24 -1.62 -4.91 -12.09
C ALA A 24 -0.62 -4.97 -13.28
N PRO A 25 0.15 -6.07 -13.44
CA PRO A 25 0.32 -7.18 -12.50
C PRO A 25 1.14 -6.76 -11.25
N VAL A 26 0.99 -7.51 -10.15
CA VAL A 26 1.78 -7.35 -8.91
C VAL A 26 2.29 -8.71 -8.45
N HIS A 27 3.30 -8.76 -7.58
CA HIS A 27 3.94 -9.98 -7.09
C HIS A 27 4.54 -10.83 -8.21
N THR A 28 5.10 -10.20 -9.26
CA THR A 28 5.78 -10.96 -10.32
C THR A 28 7.13 -11.48 -9.81
N THR A 29 7.74 -12.42 -10.55
CA THR A 29 9.04 -12.97 -10.15
C THR A 29 10.19 -11.96 -10.22
N LEU A 30 9.94 -10.77 -10.79
CA LEU A 30 10.93 -9.69 -10.89
C LEU A 30 10.73 -8.61 -9.82
N ASP A 31 9.62 -8.64 -9.07
CA ASP A 31 9.29 -7.62 -8.08
C ASP A 31 9.83 -7.97 -6.69
N GLY A 32 10.36 -6.96 -6.00
CA GLY A 32 10.84 -7.05 -4.61
C GLY A 32 9.79 -6.60 -3.58
N ASP A 33 8.53 -6.95 -3.78
CA ASP A 33 7.40 -6.45 -2.99
C ASP A 33 7.55 -6.78 -1.49
N LEU A 34 7.51 -5.74 -0.64
CA LEU A 34 7.70 -5.87 0.81
C LEU A 34 6.77 -4.97 1.60
N VAL A 35 6.06 -5.57 2.58
CA VAL A 35 5.33 -4.84 3.62
C VAL A 35 5.91 -5.18 4.99
N ILE A 36 6.20 -4.15 5.79
CA ILE A 36 6.66 -4.27 7.18
C ILE A 36 5.58 -3.71 8.10
N ALA A 37 5.19 -4.49 9.11
CA ALA A 37 4.26 -4.05 10.14
C ALA A 37 4.98 -3.68 11.44
N LEU A 38 4.61 -2.53 12.02
CA LEU A 38 5.03 -2.09 13.34
C LEU A 38 3.80 -1.84 14.21
N ALA A 39 3.87 -2.20 15.49
CA ALA A 39 2.78 -2.04 16.44
C ALA A 39 3.27 -1.32 17.71
N THR A 40 2.69 -0.16 18.03
CA THR A 40 3.04 0.63 19.23
C THR A 40 2.53 0.02 20.53
N GLY A 41 1.65 -0.99 20.47
CA GLY A 41 1.24 -1.76 21.65
C GLY A 41 0.25 -1.09 22.60
N GLN A 42 -0.35 0.04 22.23
CA GLN A 42 -1.13 0.87 23.17
C GLN A 42 -2.56 0.38 23.46
N VAL A 43 -3.21 -0.33 22.53
CA VAL A 43 -4.63 -0.73 22.63
C VAL A 43 -4.84 -2.14 22.10
N GLU A 44 -5.71 -2.93 22.73
CA GLU A 44 -6.15 -4.22 22.17
C GLU A 44 -6.94 -3.99 20.88
N ALA A 45 -6.79 -4.90 19.91
CA ALA A 45 -7.53 -4.83 18.67
C ALA A 45 -7.72 -6.22 18.05
N ASP A 46 -8.83 -6.42 17.35
CA ASP A 46 -9.04 -7.61 16.54
C ASP A 46 -8.10 -7.62 15.33
N LEU A 47 -7.43 -8.75 15.08
CA LEU A 47 -6.43 -8.89 14.02
C LEU A 47 -7.05 -8.69 12.63
N ASN A 48 -8.25 -9.22 12.40
CA ASN A 48 -8.86 -9.15 11.08
C ASN A 48 -9.30 -7.72 10.75
N ALA A 49 -9.86 -7.02 11.73
CA ALA A 49 -10.24 -5.62 11.59
C ALA A 49 -9.01 -4.75 11.26
N VAL A 50 -7.91 -4.87 12.01
CA VAL A 50 -6.70 -4.08 11.72
C VAL A 50 -6.01 -4.52 10.43
N GLY A 51 -6.07 -5.80 10.07
CA GLY A 51 -5.52 -6.31 8.82
C GLY A 51 -6.27 -5.82 7.58
N LEU A 52 -7.60 -5.75 7.63
CA LEU A 52 -8.40 -5.17 6.56
C LEU A 52 -8.12 -3.66 6.43
N ALA A 53 -8.11 -2.95 7.55
CA ALA A 53 -7.75 -1.53 7.56
C ALA A 53 -6.33 -1.28 7.02
N ALA A 54 -5.38 -2.18 7.29
CA ALA A 54 -4.02 -2.09 6.76
C ALA A 54 -4.00 -2.28 5.24
N ALA A 55 -4.78 -3.20 4.68
CA ALA A 55 -4.91 -3.36 3.23
C ALA A 55 -5.50 -2.12 2.56
N ASP A 56 -6.55 -1.54 3.15
CA ASP A 56 -7.16 -0.30 2.65
C ASP A 56 -6.18 0.88 2.74
N ALA A 57 -5.44 0.99 3.84
CA ALA A 57 -4.43 2.02 4.04
C ALA A 57 -3.28 1.90 3.03
N VAL A 58 -2.83 0.68 2.70
CA VAL A 58 -1.79 0.46 1.67
C VAL A 58 -2.30 0.85 0.28
N ALA A 59 -3.51 0.44 -0.09
CA ALA A 59 -4.10 0.83 -1.37
C ALA A 59 -4.18 2.36 -1.52
N GLU A 60 -4.71 3.03 -0.51
CA GLU A 60 -4.83 4.49 -0.50
C GLU A 60 -3.45 5.18 -0.52
N ALA A 61 -2.46 4.65 0.20
CA ALA A 61 -1.10 5.18 0.18
C ALA A 61 -0.46 5.09 -1.22
N ILE A 62 -0.67 3.98 -1.93
CA ILE A 62 -0.19 3.80 -3.31
C ILE A 62 -0.85 4.83 -4.25
N LEU A 63 -2.17 4.98 -4.17
CA LEU A 63 -2.89 5.96 -4.99
C LEU A 63 -2.45 7.39 -4.70
N ARG A 64 -2.21 7.73 -3.42
CA ARG A 64 -1.66 9.04 -3.04
C ARG A 64 -0.26 9.25 -3.58
N ALA A 65 0.61 8.22 -3.53
CA ALA A 65 1.95 8.30 -4.09
C ALA A 65 1.93 8.57 -5.60
N ILE A 66 1.07 7.88 -6.35
CA ILE A 66 0.91 8.09 -7.80
C ILE A 66 0.40 9.50 -8.09
N LYS A 67 -0.65 9.95 -7.40
CA LYS A 67 -1.26 11.28 -7.60
C LYS A 67 -0.36 12.43 -7.15
N GLY A 68 0.53 12.20 -6.18
CA GLY A 68 1.47 13.19 -5.65
C GLY A 68 2.85 13.18 -6.33
N ALA A 69 3.13 12.21 -7.19
CA ALA A 69 4.38 12.13 -7.94
C ALA A 69 4.51 13.29 -8.94
N ARG A 70 5.76 13.63 -9.27
CA ARG A 70 6.10 14.62 -10.30
C ARG A 70 6.97 13.97 -11.36
N SER A 71 6.90 14.48 -12.58
CA SER A 71 7.78 14.10 -13.68
C SER A 71 9.25 14.12 -13.28
N LEU A 72 10.01 13.09 -13.68
CA LEU A 72 11.45 13.00 -13.42
C LEU A 72 12.15 12.21 -14.53
N GLY A 73 13.30 12.70 -14.99
CA GLY A 73 14.13 11.97 -15.96
C GLY A 73 13.44 11.73 -17.31
N GLY A 74 12.51 12.60 -17.70
CA GLY A 74 11.72 12.44 -18.93
C GLY A 74 10.56 11.46 -18.82
N LEU A 75 10.30 10.89 -17.63
CA LEU A 75 9.14 10.06 -17.37
C LEU A 75 7.98 10.93 -16.84
N PRO A 76 6.81 10.94 -17.52
CA PRO A 76 5.66 11.72 -17.07
C PRO A 76 5.07 11.15 -15.77
N ALA A 77 4.54 12.03 -14.92
CA ALA A 77 3.72 11.62 -13.79
C ALA A 77 2.23 11.57 -14.17
N TRP A 78 1.42 11.00 -13.28
CA TRP A 78 -0.04 10.91 -13.46
C TRP A 78 -0.69 12.26 -13.79
N VAL A 79 -0.27 13.33 -13.10
CA VAL A 79 -0.84 14.67 -13.29
C VAL A 79 -0.62 15.21 -14.70
N ASP A 80 0.56 14.96 -15.28
CA ASP A 80 0.92 15.43 -16.63
C ASP A 80 0.03 14.75 -17.69
N ILE A 81 -0.27 13.46 -17.48
CA ILE A 81 -1.15 12.68 -18.36
C ILE A 81 -2.61 13.15 -18.25
N GLN A 82 -3.07 13.53 -17.06
CA GLN A 82 -4.43 14.03 -16.88
C GLN A 82 -4.65 15.38 -17.55
N GLU A 83 -3.69 16.29 -17.48
CA GLU A 83 -3.76 17.58 -18.17
C GLU A 83 -3.83 17.41 -19.69
N GLU A 84 -3.07 16.48 -20.27
CA GLU A 84 -3.12 16.18 -21.71
C GLU A 84 -4.48 15.60 -22.17
N LEU A 85 -5.19 14.90 -21.27
CA LEU A 85 -6.51 14.31 -21.54
C LEU A 85 -7.68 15.28 -21.30
N THR A 86 -7.41 16.46 -20.72
CA THR A 86 -8.43 17.48 -20.45
C THR A 86 -8.21 18.66 -21.40
N PRO A 87 -8.94 18.77 -22.53
CA PRO A 87 -8.67 19.76 -23.58
C PRO A 87 -8.92 21.22 -23.14
#